data_AF-B5EGM7-F1
#
_entry.id   AF-B5EGM7-F1
#
_cell.length_a   1.000
_cell.length_b   1.000
_cell.length_c   1.000
_cell.angle_alpha   90.00
_cell.angle_beta   90.00
_cell.angle_gamma   90.00
#
_symmetry.space_group_name_H-M   'P 1'
#
loop_
_entity.id
_entity.type
_entity.pdbx_description
1 polymer ?
#
loop_
_entity_poly.entity_id
_entity_poly.type
_entity_poly.pdbx_seq_one_letter_code
_entity_poly.pdbx_strand_id
1 'polypeptide(L)' 'MEQRLTEMEMLIMHQGRIIDQLNEVVTGQQTMIDHLTRELKLIKEHLRGLAASDTRLPSEEEPPPHY' A
#
# COMPACT_ATOMS: atom_id res chain seq x y z
N MET A 1 -24.33 37.21 -23.72
CA MET A 1 -24.77 36.15 -22.79
C MET A 1 -24.17 34.81 -23.21
N GLU A 2 -24.33 34.39 -24.47
CA GLU A 2 -23.77 33.15 -25.01
C GLU A 2 -22.25 33.01 -24.83
N GLN A 3 -21.48 34.07 -25.09
CA GLN A 3 -20.01 34.03 -24.96
C GLN A 3 -19.52 33.65 -23.55
N ARG A 4 -20.16 34.18 -22.49
CA ARG A 4 -19.83 33.82 -21.10
C ARG A 4 -20.17 32.37 -20.79
N LEU A 5 -21.21 31.83 -21.43
CA LEU A 5 -21.62 30.44 -21.25
C LEU A 5 -20.62 29.50 -21.91
N THR A 6 -20.17 29.81 -23.14
CA THR A 6 -19.10 29.07 -23.82
C THR A 6 -17.77 29.10 -23.06
N GLU A 7 -17.40 30.25 -22.48
CA GLU A 7 -16.21 30.36 -21.63
C GLU A 7 -16.31 29.46 -20.39
N MET A 8 -17.48 29.43 -19.74
CA MET A 8 -17.73 28.54 -18.60
C MET A 8 -17.67 27.06 -19.00
N GLU A 9 -18.24 26.68 -20.15
CA GLU A 9 -18.17 25.30 -20.66
C GLU A 9 -16.72 24.87 -20.93
N MET A 10 -15.92 25.71 -21.56
CA MET A 10 -14.49 25.44 -21.78
C MET A 10 -13.74 25.25 -20.47
N LEU A 11 -14.01 26.11 -19.48
CA LEU A 11 -13.40 26.02 -18.15
C LEU A 11 -13.81 24.73 -17.42
N ILE A 12 -15.09 24.36 -17.46
CA ILE A 12 -15.59 23.12 -16.85
C ILE A 12 -14.94 21.90 -17.48
N MET A 13 -14.84 21.85 -18.81
CA MET A 13 -14.16 20.75 -19.49
C MET A 13 -12.68 20.67 -19.11
N HIS A 14 -12.00 21.81 -18.95
CA HIS A 14 -10.62 21.84 -18.52
C HIS A 14 -10.46 21.34 -17.08
N GLN A 15 -11.33 21.77 -16.17
CA GLN A 15 -11.34 21.31 -14.79
C GLN A 15 -11.66 19.81 -14.69
N GLY A 16 -12.59 19.31 -15.50
CA GLY A 16 -12.88 17.87 -15.58
C GLY A 16 -11.64 17.05 -15.92
N ARG A 17 -10.89 17.47 -16.94
CA ARG A 17 -9.61 16.79 -17.30
C ARG A 17 -8.59 16.82 -16.17
N ILE A 18 -8.47 17.94 -15.45
CA ILE A 18 -7.55 18.05 -14.31
C ILE A 18 -7.98 17.09 -13.19
N ILE A 19 -9.28 17.01 -12.91
CA ILE A 19 -9.81 16.08 -11.88
C ILE A 19 -9.48 14.64 -12.25
N ASP A 20 -9.67 14.24 -13.51
CA ASP A 20 -9.36 12.89 -13.97
C ASP A 20 -7.87 12.56 -13.81
N GLN A 21 -6.99 13.51 -14.18
CA GLN A 21 -5.55 13.36 -14.02
C GLN A 21 -5.13 13.24 -12.54
N LEU A 22 -5.73 14.07 -11.68
CA LEU A 22 -5.47 13.99 -10.24
C LEU A 22 -5.94 12.65 -9.66
N ASN A 23 -7.09 12.16 -10.11
CA ASN A 23 -7.62 10.86 -9.68
C ASN A 23 -6.69 9.71 -10.10
N GLU A 24 -6.16 9.73 -11.32
CA GLU A 24 -5.17 8.75 -11.78
C GLU A 24 -3.92 8.76 -10.89
N VAL A 25 -3.38 9.93 -10.58
CA VAL A 25 -2.21 10.06 -9.70
C VAL A 25 -2.52 9.55 -8.29
N VAL A 26 -3.64 9.96 -7.69
CA VAL A 26 -4.02 9.58 -6.31
C VAL A 26 -4.25 8.07 -6.20
N THR A 27 -4.93 7.46 -7.17
CA THR A 27 -5.18 6.01 -7.17
C THR A 27 -3.89 5.21 -7.40
N GLY A 28 -2.99 5.70 -8.26
CA GLY A 28 -1.64 5.14 -8.41
C GLY A 28 -0.83 5.21 -7.12
N GLN A 29 -0.87 6.34 -6.41
CA GLN A 29 -0.22 6.50 -5.11
C GLN A 29 -0.81 5.57 -4.05
N GLN A 30 -2.14 5.42 -3.98
CA GLN A 30 -2.78 4.51 -3.04
C GLN A 30 -2.34 3.07 -3.26
N THR A 31 -2.27 2.63 -4.52
CA THR A 31 -1.79 1.29 -4.88
C THR A 31 -0.36 1.05 -4.40
N MET A 32 0.52 2.05 -4.55
CA MET A 32 1.89 1.99 -4.06
C MET A 32 1.96 1.91 -2.53
N ILE A 33 1.15 2.71 -1.83
CA ILE A 33 1.06 2.70 -0.36
C ILE A 33 0.59 1.33 0.14
N ASP A 34 -0.41 0.73 -0.50
CA ASP A 34 -0.91 -0.59 -0.13
C ASP A 34 0.15 -1.68 -0.32
N HIS A 35 0.96 -1.58 -1.37
CA HIS A 35 2.10 -2.47 -1.59
C HIS A 35 3.14 -2.30 -0.48
N LEU A 36 3.61 -1.07 -0.22
CA LEU A 36 4.60 -0.79 0.82
C LEU A 36 4.12 -1.22 2.21
N THR A 37 2.85 -1.02 2.51
CA THR A 37 2.24 -1.43 3.79
C THR A 37 2.27 -2.94 3.97
N ARG A 38 2.00 -3.71 2.89
CA ARG A 38 2.10 -5.17 2.90
C ARG A 38 3.53 -5.64 3.13
N GLU A 39 4.49 -5.09 2.41
CA GLU A 39 5.92 -5.42 2.58
C GLU A 39 6.40 -5.13 4.01
N LEU A 40 6.03 -3.97 4.57
CA LEU A 40 6.36 -3.62 5.95
C LEU A 40 5.75 -4.61 6.96
N LYS A 41 4.56 -5.13 6.69
CA LYS A 41 3.93 -6.15 7.55
C LYS A 41 4.72 -7.45 7.52
N LEU A 42 5.12 -7.92 6.33
CA LEU A 42 5.93 -9.13 6.15
C LEU A 42 7.28 -9.01 6.86
N ILE A 43 7.95 -7.85 6.74
CA ILE A 43 9.21 -7.58 7.45
C ILE A 43 9.01 -7.64 8.97
N LYS A 44 7.94 -7.03 9.50
CA LYS A 44 7.61 -7.07 10.93
C LYS A 44 7.35 -8.50 11.42
N GLU A 45 6.64 -9.30 10.63
CA GLU A 45 6.36 -10.71 10.94
C GLU A 45 7.65 -11.54 10.95
N HIS A 46 8.54 -11.34 9.97
CA HIS A 46 9.83 -12.02 9.92
C HIS A 46 10.71 -11.68 11.13
N LEU A 47 10.81 -10.38 11.49
CA LEU A 47 11.57 -9.94 12.66
C LEU A 47 11.03 -10.54 13.97
N ARG A 48 9.71 -10.67 14.12
CA ARG A 48 9.10 -11.35 15.27
C ARG A 48 9.43 -12.83 15.30
N GLY A 49 9.41 -13.50 14.14
CA GLY A 49 9.80 -14.90 14.02
C GLY A 49 11.25 -15.14 14.45
N LEU A 50 12.18 -14.29 14.02
CA LEU A 50 13.58 -14.36 14.43
C LEU A 50 13.76 -14.17 15.94
N ALA A 51 13.10 -13.17 16.53
CA ALA A 51 13.15 -12.92 17.98
C ALA A 51 12.55 -14.08 18.82
N ALA A 52 11.56 -14.81 18.28
CA ALA A 52 10.99 -16.00 18.92
C ALA A 52 11.84 -17.26 18.73
N SER A 53 12.74 -17.27 17.74
CA SER A 53 13.66 -18.38 17.48
C SER A 53 14.85 -18.36 18.45
N ASP A 54 15.31 -17.16 18.81
CA ASP A 54 16.46 -16.91 19.71
C ASP A 54 16.12 -17.13 21.20
N THR A 55 14.84 -17.33 21.54
CA THR A 55 14.36 -17.61 22.91
C THR A 55 14.10 -19.09 23.19
N ARG A 56 14.27 -20.00 22.23
CA ARG A 56 14.25 -21.44 22.50
C ARG A 56 15.60 -21.86 23.06
N LEU A 57 15.63 -22.15 24.36
CA LEU A 57 16.80 -22.77 24.99
C LEU A 57 17.03 -24.15 24.33
N PRO A 58 18.28 -24.54 24.03
CA PRO A 58 18.62 -25.89 23.54
C PRO A 58 18.11 -27.04 24.43
N SER A 59 17.66 -26.74 25.65
CA SER A 59 17.06 -27.69 26.59
C SER A 59 15.60 -28.04 26.31
N GLU A 60 14.93 -27.36 25.37
CA GLU A 60 13.52 -27.60 24.99
C GLU A 60 13.35 -28.41 23.68
N GLU A 61 14.45 -28.90 23.11
CA GLU A 61 14.39 -29.87 22.01
C GLU A 61 14.05 -31.26 22.56
N GLU A 62 12.78 -31.68 22.45
CA GLU A 62 12.40 -33.06 22.73
C GLU A 62 13.15 -34.01 21.77
N PRO A 63 13.78 -35.09 22.29
CA PRO A 63 14.58 -35.98 21.47
C PRO A 63 13.71 -36.65 20.38
N PRO A 64 14.23 -36.80 19.15
CA PRO A 64 13.44 -37.31 18.03
C PRO A 64 12.98 -38.75 18.30
N PRO A 65 11.73 -39.10 17.93
CA PRO A 65 11.23 -40.46 18.08
C PRO A 65 11.99 -41.40 17.14
N HIS A 66 12.73 -42.35 17.72
CA HIS A 66 13.32 -43.45 16.96
C HIS A 66 12.21 -44.44 16.58
N TYR A 67 12.02 -44.65 15.27
CA TYR A 67 11.20 -45.71 14.66
C TYR A 67 12.09 -46.85 14.16
#